data_AF-A0A1F6XKH2-F1
#
_entry.id   AF-A0A1F6XKH2-F1
#
_cell.length_a   1.000
_cell.length_b   1.000
_cell.length_c   1.000
_cell.angle_alpha   90.00
_cell.angle_beta   90.00
_cell.angle_gamma   90.00
#
_symmetry.space_group_name_H-M   'P 1'
#
loop_
_entity.id
_entity.type
_entity.pdbx_description
1 polymer ?
#
loop_
_entity_poly.entity_id
_entity_poly.type
_entity_poly.pdbx_seq_one_letter_code
_entity_poly.pdbx_strand_id
1 'polypeptide(L)'
;MLALFKSKEYSNSLFFGHIVLEKALKGLYVKHRKEQAPFTHDLSFLNKDLENNLSAKEEKFLDEVNNFNIRARYPDAKLKFYKECTKNYAEGKLKEIAIIYEKLWKKLEQ
;
A
#
# COMPACT_ATOMS: atom_id res chain seq x y z
N MET A 1 9.18 2.42 -5.43
CA MET A 1 8.04 2.61 -6.36
C MET A 1 8.32 3.60 -7.50
N LEU A 2 8.77 4.84 -7.24
CA LEU A 2 8.86 5.89 -8.28
C LEU A 2 9.87 5.58 -9.41
N ALA A 3 11.02 4.99 -9.07
CA ALA A 3 12.01 4.58 -10.07
C ALA A 3 11.44 3.52 -11.03
N LEU A 4 10.71 2.53 -10.51
CA LEU A 4 10.05 1.49 -11.31
C LEU A 4 8.98 2.10 -12.23
N PHE A 5 8.19 3.05 -11.72
CA PHE A 5 7.22 3.76 -12.55
C PHE A 5 7.89 4.51 -13.71
N LYS A 6 9.02 5.18 -13.46
CA LYS A 6 9.82 5.85 -14.52
C LYS A 6 10.36 4.85 -15.55
N SER A 7 10.74 3.65 -15.12
CA SER A 7 11.15 2.54 -15.99
C SER A 7 9.98 1.81 -16.67
N LYS A 8 8.74 2.31 -16.56
CA LYS A 8 7.51 1.71 -17.09
C LYS A 8 7.14 0.35 -16.48
N GLU A 9 7.74 0.01 -15.33
CA GLU A 9 7.47 -1.18 -14.53
C GLU A 9 6.26 -0.93 -13.62
N TYR A 10 5.07 -0.76 -14.22
CA TYR A 10 3.88 -0.26 -13.52
C TYR A 10 3.36 -1.21 -12.44
N SER A 11 3.22 -2.49 -12.74
CA SER A 11 2.77 -3.50 -11.77
C SER A 11 3.72 -3.60 -10.56
N ASN A 12 5.02 -3.64 -10.82
CA ASN A 12 6.05 -3.63 -9.78
C ASN A 12 6.00 -2.32 -8.97
N SER A 13 5.78 -1.17 -9.62
CA SER A 13 5.66 0.10 -8.90
C SER A 13 4.50 0.10 -7.90
N LEU A 14 3.36 -0.49 -8.26
CA LEU A 14 2.19 -0.63 -7.39
C LEU A 14 2.42 -1.62 -6.25
N PHE A 15 3.09 -2.75 -6.53
CA PHE A 15 3.51 -3.69 -5.49
C PHE A 15 4.39 -3.00 -4.44
N PHE A 16 5.40 -2.23 -4.86
CA PHE A 16 6.21 -1.48 -3.91
C PHE A 16 5.43 -0.35 -3.22
N GLY A 17 4.40 0.21 -3.86
CA GLY A 17 3.47 1.13 -3.21
C GLY A 17 2.71 0.47 -2.05
N HIS A 18 2.22 -0.76 -2.24
CA HIS A 18 1.65 -1.57 -1.17
C HIS A 18 2.64 -1.79 -0.01
N ILE A 19 3.88 -2.18 -0.31
CA ILE A 19 4.90 -2.42 0.72
C ILE A 19 5.21 -1.15 1.53
N VAL A 20 5.26 0.01 0.88
CA VAL A 20 5.47 1.29 1.58
C VAL A 20 4.38 1.54 2.63
N LEU A 21 3.10 1.37 2.26
CA LEU A 21 2.00 1.53 3.22
C LEU A 21 2.01 0.45 4.31
N GLU A 22 2.33 -0.81 3.97
CA GLU A 22 2.45 -1.90 4.94
C GLU A 22 3.47 -1.55 6.03
N LYS A 23 4.66 -1.07 5.65
CA LYS A 23 5.71 -0.71 6.61
C LYS A 23 5.33 0.49 7.46
N ALA A 24 4.68 1.50 6.88
CA ALA A 24 4.20 2.65 7.64
C ALA A 24 3.17 2.23 8.70
N LEU A 25 2.17 1.44 8.32
CA LEU A 25 1.13 0.95 9.25
C LEU A 25 1.72 0.05 10.34
N LYS A 26 2.63 -0.87 9.98
CA LYS A 26 3.32 -1.71 10.98
C LYS A 26 4.16 -0.87 11.94
N GLY A 27 4.83 0.17 11.45
CA GLY A 27 5.56 1.12 12.30
C GLY A 27 4.62 1.81 13.30
N LEU A 28 3.46 2.29 12.84
CA LEU A 28 2.46 2.91 13.71
C LEU A 28 1.92 1.92 14.75
N TYR A 29 1.65 0.69 14.34
CA TYR A 29 1.21 -0.37 15.24
C TYR A 29 2.21 -0.58 16.39
N VAL A 30 3.49 -0.76 16.07
CA VAL A 30 4.55 -0.93 17.08
C VAL A 30 4.67 0.32 17.96
N LYS A 31 4.58 1.52 17.37
CA LYS A 31 4.67 2.78 18.10
C LYS A 31 3.55 2.93 19.14
N HIS A 32 2.31 2.65 18.75
CA HIS A 32 1.12 2.82 19.59
C HIS A 32 0.94 1.69 20.61
N ARG A 33 1.16 0.43 20.20
CA ARG A 33 0.87 -0.74 21.05
C ARG A 33 2.09 -1.27 21.78
N LYS A 34 3.31 -0.83 21.43
CA LYS A 34 4.59 -1.32 21.97
C LYS A 34 4.77 -2.84 21.81
N GLU A 35 4.09 -3.41 20.83
CA GLU A 35 4.08 -4.83 20.50
C GLU A 35 4.44 -5.04 19.03
N GLN A 36 4.90 -6.25 18.71
CA GLN A 36 5.18 -6.63 17.33
C GLN A 36 3.90 -6.55 16.49
N ALA A 37 3.98 -5.90 15.32
CA ALA A 37 2.85 -5.83 14.42
C ALA A 37 2.45 -7.23 13.90
N PRO A 38 1.15 -7.51 13.69
CA PRO A 38 0.66 -8.79 13.20
C PRO A 38 1.35 -9.23 11.90
N PHE A 39 1.58 -10.54 11.78
CA PHE A 39 2.19 -11.14 10.58
C PHE A 39 1.16 -11.28 9.45
N THR A 40 0.74 -10.14 8.90
CA THR A 40 -0.17 -10.04 7.76
C THR A 40 0.35 -8.99 6.77
N HIS A 41 -0.16 -9.06 5.55
CA HIS A 41 0.01 -8.03 4.52
C HIS A 41 -1.26 -7.23 4.27
N ASP A 42 -2.35 -7.57 4.97
CA ASP A 42 -3.62 -6.89 4.81
C ASP A 42 -3.54 -5.50 5.46
N LEU A 43 -3.53 -4.47 4.62
CA LEU A 43 -3.42 -3.08 5.04
C LEU A 43 -4.64 -2.64 5.85
N SER A 44 -5.84 -3.08 5.48
CA SER A 44 -7.08 -2.77 6.20
C SER A 44 -7.08 -3.39 7.59
N PHE A 45 -6.58 -4.62 7.71
CA PHE A 45 -6.37 -5.24 9.01
C PHE A 45 -5.31 -4.50 9.84
N LEU A 46 -4.19 -4.10 9.23
CA LEU A 46 -3.13 -3.36 9.93
C LEU A 46 -3.58 -1.97 10.35
N ASN A 47 -4.44 -1.32 9.57
CA ASN A 47 -5.03 -0.01 9.87
C ASN A 47 -6.09 -0.07 10.97
N LYS A 48 -6.66 -1.26 11.20
CA LYS A 48 -7.72 -1.46 12.20
C LYS A 48 -7.23 -1.05 13.58
N ASP A 49 -8.02 -0.21 14.24
CA ASP A 49 -7.76 0.31 15.58
C ASP A 49 -6.45 1.11 15.72
N LEU A 50 -5.88 1.60 14.61
CA LEU A 50 -4.80 2.59 14.64
C LEU A 50 -5.40 3.99 14.57
N GLU A 51 -4.97 4.88 15.46
CA GLU A 51 -5.34 6.28 15.36
C GLU A 51 -4.55 6.94 14.21
N ASN A 52 -5.21 7.10 13.07
CA ASN A 52 -4.66 7.76 11.90
C ASN A 52 -5.68 8.74 11.31
N ASN A 53 -5.19 9.72 10.55
CA ASN A 53 -6.04 10.77 9.97
C ASN A 53 -6.52 10.39 8.55
N LEU A 54 -6.72 9.09 8.29
CA LEU A 54 -7.26 8.63 7.01
C LEU A 54 -8.78 8.84 6.99
N SER A 55 -9.27 9.28 5.85
CA SER A 55 -10.70 9.36 5.58
C SER A 55 -11.25 7.98 5.22
N ALA A 56 -12.57 7.80 5.35
CA ALA A 56 -13.24 6.54 4.94
C ALA A 56 -12.96 6.14 3.48
N LYS A 57 -12.73 7.12 2.59
CA LYS A 57 -12.32 6.87 1.20
C LYS A 57 -10.91 6.27 1.13
N GLU A 58 -9.97 6.81 1.90
CA GLU A 58 -8.59 6.33 1.95
C GLU A 58 -8.49 4.96 2.63
N GLU A 59 -9.30 4.71 3.66
CA GLU A 59 -9.41 3.38 4.27
C GLU A 59 -9.89 2.34 3.27
N LYS A 60 -10.97 2.65 2.52
CA LYS A 60 -11.44 1.79 1.43
C LYS A 60 -10.40 1.61 0.33
N PHE A 61 -9.54 2.60 0.11
CA PHE A 61 -8.46 2.49 -0.85
C PHE A 61 -7.38 1.50 -0.39
N LEU A 62 -7.17 1.30 0.92
CA LEU A 62 -6.26 0.26 1.43
C LEU A 62 -6.70 -1.15 1.00
N ASP A 63 -8.01 -1.41 0.96
CA ASP A 63 -8.56 -2.68 0.42
C ASP A 63 -8.17 -2.87 -1.05
N GLU A 64 -8.18 -1.80 -1.83
CA GLU A 64 -7.77 -1.86 -3.24
C GLU A 64 -6.26 -2.15 -3.34
N VAL A 65 -5.44 -1.47 -2.52
CA VAL A 65 -3.99 -1.64 -2.51
C VAL A 65 -3.57 -3.05 -2.06
N ASN A 66 -4.38 -3.75 -1.26
CA ASN A 66 -4.15 -5.17 -0.95
C ASN A 66 -4.08 -6.04 -2.22
N ASN A 67 -4.82 -5.70 -3.28
CA ASN A 67 -4.79 -6.43 -4.55
C ASN A 67 -3.45 -6.29 -5.29
N PHE A 68 -2.65 -5.26 -4.97
CA PHE A 68 -1.33 -5.06 -5.58
C PHE A 68 -0.28 -6.02 -5.00
N ASN A 69 -0.58 -6.67 -3.87
CA ASN A 69 0.24 -7.73 -3.32
C ASN A 69 -0.04 -9.07 -4.00
N ILE A 70 0.23 -9.11 -5.30
CA ILE A 70 0.02 -10.33 -6.10
C ILE A 70 1.08 -11.35 -5.74
N ARG A 71 0.64 -12.39 -5.04
CA ARG A 71 1.43 -13.60 -4.82
C ARG A 71 1.67 -14.27 -6.17
N ALA A 72 2.93 -14.34 -6.60
CA ALA A 72 3.35 -14.89 -7.88
C ALA A 72 3.08 -16.40 -8.08
N ARG A 73 2.28 -17.04 -7.23
CA ARG A 73 1.98 -18.47 -7.29
C ARG A 73 1.16 -18.88 -8.51
N TYR A 74 0.38 -17.98 -9.10
CA TYR A 74 -0.41 -18.25 -10.30
C TYR A 74 -0.07 -17.27 -11.43
N PRO A 75 0.59 -17.74 -12.50
CA PRO A 75 1.01 -16.91 -13.63
C PRO A 75 -0.14 -16.14 -14.31
N ASP A 76 -1.34 -16.74 -14.38
CA ASP A 76 -2.48 -16.15 -15.08
C ASP A 76 -3.05 -14.92 -14.35
N ALA A 77 -3.16 -14.98 -13.02
CA ALA A 77 -3.56 -13.85 -12.20
C ALA A 77 -2.55 -12.70 -12.31
N LYS A 78 -1.25 -13.03 -12.34
CA LYS A 78 -0.17 -12.07 -12.55
C LYS A 78 -0.26 -11.43 -13.95
N LEU A 79 -0.52 -12.21 -14.99
CA LEU A 79 -0.64 -11.71 -16.36
C LEU A 79 -1.85 -10.78 -16.52
N LYS A 80 -2.99 -11.12 -15.91
CA LYS A 80 -4.20 -10.29 -15.94
C LYS A 80 -3.95 -8.92 -15.31
N PHE A 81 -3.41 -8.90 -14.09
CA PHE A 81 -3.07 -7.65 -13.40
C PHE A 81 -2.02 -6.83 -14.16
N TYR A 82 -1.00 -7.51 -14.72
CA TYR A 82 0.02 -6.83 -15.53
C TYR A 82 -0.61 -6.10 -16.73
N LYS A 83 -1.61 -6.69 -17.39
CA LYS A 83 -2.33 -6.06 -18.50
C LYS A 83 -3.20 -4.87 -18.05
N GLU A 84 -3.75 -4.92 -16.84
CA GLU A 84 -4.55 -3.83 -16.26
C GLU A 84 -3.69 -2.64 -15.81
N CYS A 85 -2.42 -2.88 -15.46
CA CYS A 85 -1.46 -1.87 -15.01
C CYS A 85 -0.96 -0.95 -16.13
N THR A 86 -1.86 -0.12 -16.67
CA THR A 86 -1.49 0.96 -17.58
C THR A 86 -0.78 2.11 -16.85
N LYS A 87 -0.09 2.98 -17.60
CA LYS A 87 0.56 4.18 -17.03
C LYS A 87 -0.42 5.02 -16.20
N ASN A 88 -1.57 5.36 -16.77
CA ASN A 88 -2.57 6.23 -16.11
C ASN A 88 -3.16 5.57 -14.87
N TYR A 89 -3.43 4.25 -14.95
CA TYR A 89 -3.88 3.48 -13.81
C TYR A 89 -2.86 3.52 -12.68
N ALA A 90 -1.61 3.17 -12.96
CA ALA A 90 -0.56 3.16 -11.95
C ALA A 90 -0.26 4.55 -11.39
N GLU A 91 -0.23 5.58 -12.23
CA GLU A 91 0.02 6.95 -11.79
C GLU A 91 -1.03 7.44 -10.78
N GLY A 92 -2.32 7.21 -11.07
CA GLY A 92 -3.41 7.60 -10.17
C GLY A 92 -3.28 6.91 -8.81
N LYS A 93 -3.04 5.60 -8.81
CA LYS A 93 -2.89 4.80 -7.59
C LYS A 93 -1.64 5.18 -6.79
N LEU A 94 -0.51 5.44 -7.45
CA LEU A 94 0.71 5.87 -6.78
C LEU A 94 0.59 7.26 -6.15
N LYS A 95 -0.16 8.18 -6.77
CA LYS A 95 -0.47 9.50 -6.17
C LYS A 95 -1.29 9.34 -4.89
N GLU A 96 -2.30 8.49 -4.91
CA GLU A 96 -3.15 8.22 -3.73
C GLU A 96 -2.35 7.50 -2.62
N ILE A 97 -1.50 6.54 -2.97
CA ILE A 97 -0.53 5.92 -2.05
C ILE A 97 0.38 6.95 -1.41
N ALA A 98 0.91 7.91 -2.18
CA ALA A 98 1.80 8.95 -1.65
C ALA A 98 1.10 9.85 -0.62
N ILE A 99 -0.14 10.27 -0.90
CA ILE A 99 -0.96 11.08 0.02
C ILE A 99 -1.20 10.35 1.33
N ILE A 100 -1.58 9.06 1.27
CA ILE A 100 -1.81 8.24 2.46
C ILE A 100 -0.51 8.07 3.23
N TYR A 101 0.60 7.76 2.56
CA TYR A 101 1.91 7.62 3.19
C TYR A 101 2.30 8.88 3.97
N GLU A 102 2.13 10.07 3.39
CA GLU A 102 2.43 11.34 4.08
C GLU A 102 1.60 11.52 5.35
N LYS A 103 0.33 11.13 5.34
CA LYS A 103 -0.55 11.18 6.53
C LYS A 103 -0.08 10.22 7.63
N LEU A 104 0.26 8.99 7.25
CA LEU A 104 0.77 7.98 8.19
C LEU A 104 2.14 8.40 8.75
N TRP A 105 3.01 8.94 7.90
CA TRP A 105 4.34 9.43 8.28
C TRP A 105 4.26 10.55 9.33
N LYS A 106 3.36 11.53 9.14
CA LYS A 106 3.14 12.59 10.12
C LYS A 106 2.74 12.06 11.51
N LYS A 107 1.99 10.96 11.58
CA LYS A 107 1.65 10.29 12.85
C LYS A 107 2.83 9.50 13.43
N LEU A 108 3.75 9.01 12.60
CA LEU A 108 4.98 8.36 13.04
C LEU A 108 5.98 9.33 13.66
N GLU A 109 6.03 10.59 13.22
CA GLU A 109 6.94 11.60 13.77
C GLU A 109 6.45 12.29 15.06
N GLN A 110 5.15 12.24 15.35
CA GLN A 110 4.51 12.85 16.54
C GLN A 110 4.57 11.96 17.79
#